data_AF-A0A7K5G123-F1
#
_entry.id   AF-A0A7K5G123-F1
#
_cell.length_a   1.000
_cell.length_b   1.000
_cell.length_c   1.000
_cell.angle_alpha   90.00
_cell.angle_beta   90.00
_cell.angle_gamma   90.00
#
_symmetry.space_group_name_H-M   'P 1'
#
loop_
_entity.id
_entity.type
_entity.pdbx_description
1 polymer ?
#
loop_
_entity_poly.entity_id
_entity_poly.type
_entity_poly.pdbx_seq_one_letter_code
_entity_poly.pdbx_strand_id
1 'polypeptide(L)'
;AGAQERLCRGFETLQVKLEREHVLHVQLNRPDKKNSMNGALWREMVECFQAIAQDSSCRAVVLSGAGEVFTAGIDLVEMGSELLMVEGDDPARKAWNLRKKICTFQESFSVLEKCPKPVIVAVHGACIGAEVSCGDTTGGGGGGGGGGGGGAEGG
;
A
#
# COMPACT_ATOMS: atom_id res chain seq x y z
N ALA A 1 26.71 1.38 -4.70
CA ALA A 1 26.64 0.22 -5.62
C ALA A 1 25.24 -0.41 -5.65
N GLY A 2 24.61 -0.72 -4.50
CA GLY A 2 23.36 -1.51 -4.49
C GLY A 2 22.05 -0.83 -4.90
N ALA A 3 21.94 0.51 -4.92
CA ALA A 3 20.69 1.20 -5.24
C ALA A 3 20.33 1.07 -6.74
N GLN A 4 21.27 1.41 -7.63
CA GLN A 4 21.07 1.28 -9.08
C GLN A 4 20.91 -0.18 -9.50
N GLU A 5 21.65 -1.12 -8.89
CA GLU A 5 21.50 -2.54 -9.17
C GLU A 5 20.08 -3.05 -8.85
N ARG A 6 19.46 -2.58 -7.76
CA ARG A 6 18.07 -2.90 -7.40
C ARG A 6 17.07 -2.31 -8.40
N LEU A 7 17.29 -1.08 -8.85
CA LEU A 7 16.45 -0.46 -9.88
C LEU A 7 16.59 -1.18 -11.23
N CYS A 8 17.78 -1.71 -11.54
CA CYS A 8 18.06 -2.47 -12.76
C CYS A 8 17.56 -3.92 -12.73
N ARG A 9 17.34 -4.51 -11.54
CA ARG A 9 16.90 -5.91 -11.38
C ARG A 9 15.50 -6.17 -11.97
N GLY A 10 14.74 -5.11 -12.23
CA GLY A 10 13.40 -5.18 -12.81
C GLY A 10 12.36 -5.53 -11.75
N PHE A 11 11.20 -4.88 -11.86
CA PHE A 11 10.03 -5.13 -11.04
C PHE A 11 8.95 -5.79 -11.90
N GLU A 12 8.05 -6.54 -11.28
CA GLU A 12 6.93 -7.19 -11.96
C GLU A 12 5.84 -6.17 -12.30
N THR A 13 5.53 -5.28 -11.37
CA THR A 13 4.39 -4.36 -11.44
C THR A 13 4.78 -2.91 -11.66
N LEU A 14 6.09 -2.60 -11.57
CA LEU A 14 6.65 -1.28 -11.80
C LEU A 14 7.62 -1.31 -12.97
N GLN A 15 7.72 -0.19 -13.67
CA GLN A 15 8.78 0.07 -14.62
C GLN A 15 9.54 1.32 -14.17
N VAL A 16 10.87 1.23 -14.10
CA VAL A 16 11.72 2.37 -13.74
C VAL A 16 12.66 2.66 -14.90
N LYS A 17 12.70 3.91 -15.34
CA LYS A 17 13.55 4.38 -16.43
C LYS A 17 14.22 5.70 -16.05
N LEU A 18 15.42 5.91 -16.57
CA LEU A 18 16.04 7.23 -16.55
C LEU A 18 15.47 8.05 -17.71
N GLU A 19 14.63 9.03 -17.40
CA GLU A 19 13.96 9.86 -18.41
C GLU A 19 14.88 11.00 -18.88
N ARG A 20 15.59 11.61 -17.94
CA ARG A 20 16.57 12.66 -18.18
C ARG A 20 17.73 12.53 -17.19
N GLU A 21 18.78 13.31 -17.39
CA GLU A 21 19.86 13.43 -16.42
C GLU A 21 19.29 13.73 -15.03
N HIS A 22 19.55 12.83 -14.07
CA HIS A 22 19.05 12.88 -12.70
C HIS A 22 17.54 12.74 -12.47
N VAL A 23 16.74 12.44 -13.49
CA VAL A 23 15.28 12.27 -13.37
C VAL A 23 14.88 10.84 -13.66
N LEU A 24 14.35 10.16 -12.63
CA LEU A 24 13.78 8.82 -12.77
C LEU A 24 12.28 8.90 -13.05
N HIS A 25 11.82 8.12 -14.02
CA HIS A 25 10.41 7.89 -14.29
C HIS A 25 10.02 6.51 -13.79
N VAL A 26 9.15 6.48 -12.78
CA VAL A 26 8.52 5.29 -12.23
C VAL A 26 7.11 5.20 -12.81
N GLN A 27 6.78 4.06 -13.41
CA GLN A 27 5.47 3.82 -14.00
C GLN A 27 4.83 2.58 -13.39
N LEU A 28 3.58 2.70 -12.92
CA LEU A 28 2.76 1.54 -12.58
C LEU A 28 2.48 0.78 -13.89
N ASN A 29 2.88 -0.48 -13.96
CA ASN A 29 2.94 -1.24 -15.21
C ASN A 29 2.05 -2.49 -15.15
N ARG A 30 0.77 -2.31 -14.80
CA ARG A 30 -0.27 -3.35 -14.91
C ARG A 30 -1.48 -2.84 -15.72
N PRO A 31 -1.27 -2.38 -16.98
CA PRO A 31 -2.34 -1.75 -17.76
C PRO A 31 -3.55 -2.69 -17.98
N ASP A 32 -3.32 -3.99 -18.15
CA ASP A 32 -4.38 -5.01 -18.32
C ASP A 32 -5.31 -5.13 -17.11
N LYS A 33 -4.82 -4.70 -15.93
CA LYS A 33 -5.56 -4.66 -14.67
C LYS A 33 -5.87 -3.23 -14.23
N LYS A 34 -5.77 -2.26 -15.14
CA LYS A 34 -5.98 -0.83 -14.86
C LYS A 34 -5.11 -0.32 -13.70
N ASN A 35 -3.90 -0.87 -13.55
CA ASN A 35 -2.98 -0.60 -12.46
C ASN A 35 -3.60 -0.81 -11.06
N SER A 36 -4.47 -1.83 -10.90
CA SER A 36 -4.93 -2.26 -9.59
C SER A 36 -3.74 -2.63 -8.70
N MET A 37 -3.84 -2.32 -7.42
CA MET A 37 -2.76 -2.43 -6.44
C MET A 37 -2.90 -3.76 -5.69
N ASN A 38 -1.99 -4.68 -6.00
CA ASN A 38 -1.87 -5.97 -5.34
C ASN A 38 -0.66 -6.02 -4.39
N GLY A 39 -0.53 -7.09 -3.61
CA GLY A 39 0.57 -7.29 -2.66
C GLY A 39 1.98 -7.12 -3.27
N ALA A 40 2.17 -7.49 -4.54
CA ALA A 40 3.42 -7.27 -5.25
C ALA A 40 3.70 -5.78 -5.46
N LEU A 41 2.73 -5.02 -6.01
CA LEU A 41 2.87 -3.59 -6.25
C LEU A 41 3.16 -2.80 -4.97
N TRP A 42 2.48 -3.14 -3.87
CA TRP A 42 2.73 -2.51 -2.58
C TRP A 42 4.18 -2.69 -2.12
N ARG A 43 4.69 -3.92 -2.16
CA ARG A 43 6.07 -4.24 -1.78
C ARG A 43 7.08 -3.57 -2.71
N GLU A 44 6.86 -3.65 -4.01
CA GLU A 44 7.76 -3.08 -5.02
C GLU A 44 7.83 -1.56 -4.94
N MET A 45 6.73 -0.88 -4.59
CA MET A 45 6.74 0.57 -4.33
C MET A 45 7.68 0.93 -3.18
N VAL A 46 7.62 0.20 -2.06
CA VAL A 46 8.53 0.42 -0.92
C VAL A 46 9.98 0.20 -1.34
N GLU A 47 10.27 -0.95 -1.97
CA GLU A 47 11.62 -1.31 -2.39
C GLU A 47 12.19 -0.30 -3.40
N CYS A 48 11.40 0.09 -4.40
CA CYS A 48 11.76 1.04 -5.44
C CYS A 48 12.09 2.41 -4.83
N PHE A 49 11.19 2.99 -4.04
CA PHE A 49 11.41 4.33 -3.48
C PHE A 49 12.49 4.36 -2.39
N GLN A 50 12.71 3.26 -1.65
CA GLN A 50 13.88 3.13 -0.78
C GLN A 50 15.19 3.10 -1.56
N ALA A 51 15.24 2.40 -2.70
CA ALA A 51 16.41 2.40 -3.57
C ALA A 51 16.65 3.81 -4.17
N ILE A 52 15.60 4.47 -4.65
CA ILE A 52 15.68 5.85 -5.14
C ILE A 52 16.15 6.80 -4.03
N ALA A 53 15.66 6.64 -2.80
CA ALA A 53 16.08 7.45 -1.64
C ALA A 53 17.57 7.32 -1.31
N GLN A 54 18.23 6.21 -1.69
CA GLN A 54 19.67 5.99 -1.51
C GLN A 54 20.50 6.34 -2.75
N ASP A 55 19.86 6.53 -3.91
CA ASP A 55 20.55 6.94 -5.13
C ASP A 55 20.91 8.43 -5.08
N SER A 56 22.20 8.76 -5.08
CA SER A 56 22.72 10.13 -5.11
C SER A 56 22.71 10.75 -6.51
N SER A 57 22.56 9.93 -7.56
CA SER A 57 22.44 10.39 -8.94
C SER A 57 21.03 10.85 -9.28
N CYS A 58 20.02 10.42 -8.51
CA CYS A 58 18.63 10.84 -8.68
C CYS A 58 18.34 12.15 -7.91
N ARG A 59 17.78 13.14 -8.60
CA ARG A 59 17.36 14.43 -8.03
C ARG A 59 15.85 14.64 -8.04
N ALA A 60 15.12 13.99 -8.93
CA ALA A 60 13.67 14.06 -8.99
C ALA A 60 13.07 12.76 -9.54
N VAL A 61 11.83 12.49 -9.16
CA VAL A 61 11.08 11.31 -9.60
C VAL A 61 9.77 11.76 -10.23
N VAL A 62 9.42 11.17 -11.37
CA VAL A 62 8.07 11.26 -11.94
C VAL A 62 7.38 9.92 -11.75
N LEU A 63 6.19 9.91 -11.13
CA LEU A 63 5.35 8.72 -10.97
C LEU A 63 4.14 8.81 -11.91
N SER A 64 3.86 7.77 -12.70
CA SER A 64 2.70 7.72 -13.60
C SER A 64 2.09 6.32 -13.67
N GLY A 65 0.92 6.18 -14.30
CA GLY A 65 0.36 4.88 -14.65
C GLY A 65 0.64 4.51 -16.12
N ALA A 66 0.72 3.23 -16.44
CA ALA A 66 0.66 2.74 -17.81
C ALA A 66 -0.81 2.57 -18.25
N GLY A 67 -1.09 2.79 -19.54
CA GLY A 67 -2.43 2.60 -20.10
C GLY A 67 -3.38 3.79 -19.86
N GLU A 68 -4.68 3.52 -19.88
CA GLU A 68 -5.74 4.54 -19.94
C GLU A 68 -5.98 5.29 -18.62
N VAL A 69 -5.62 4.67 -17.49
CA VAL A 69 -5.88 5.21 -16.15
C VAL A 69 -4.63 5.13 -15.28
N PHE A 70 -4.50 6.06 -14.35
CA PHE A 70 -3.41 6.06 -13.38
C PHE A 70 -3.49 4.80 -12.49
N THR A 71 -4.62 4.58 -11.81
CA THR A 71 -4.88 3.37 -11.02
C THR A 71 -6.37 3.16 -10.74
N ALA A 72 -6.81 1.90 -10.77
CA ALA A 72 -8.12 1.47 -10.33
C ALA A 72 -8.22 1.23 -8.79
N GLY A 73 -7.11 1.42 -8.05
CA GLY A 73 -7.07 1.27 -6.60
C GLY A 73 -6.76 -0.13 -6.12
N ILE A 74 -7.21 -0.47 -4.92
CA ILE A 74 -6.98 -1.77 -4.29
C ILE A 74 -7.55 -2.89 -5.18
N ASP A 75 -6.74 -3.91 -5.46
CA ASP A 75 -7.20 -5.11 -6.15
C ASP A 75 -8.04 -5.99 -5.19
N LEU A 76 -9.35 -5.74 -5.15
CA LEU A 76 -10.28 -6.47 -4.29
C LEU A 76 -10.38 -7.97 -4.64
N VAL A 77 -10.06 -8.36 -5.88
CA VAL A 77 -10.10 -9.76 -6.32
C VAL A 77 -8.90 -10.52 -5.74
N GLU A 78 -7.71 -9.96 -5.89
CA GLU A 78 -6.48 -10.53 -5.32
C GLU A 78 -6.50 -10.47 -3.78
N MET A 79 -7.03 -9.38 -3.20
CA MET A 79 -7.29 -9.27 -1.77
C MET A 79 -8.36 -10.24 -1.27
N GLY A 80 -9.39 -10.53 -2.06
CA GLY A 80 -10.41 -11.52 -1.76
C GLY A 80 -9.83 -12.94 -1.74
N SER A 81 -8.88 -13.23 -2.61
CA SER A 81 -8.11 -14.48 -2.56
C SER A 81 -7.22 -14.55 -1.31
N GLU A 82 -6.58 -13.45 -0.92
CA GLU A 82 -5.87 -13.38 0.36
C GLU A 82 -6.82 -13.53 1.56
N LEU A 83 -8.05 -13.00 1.49
CA LEU A 83 -9.08 -13.11 2.54
C LEU A 83 -9.47 -14.57 2.81
N LEU A 84 -9.48 -15.43 1.78
CA LEU A 84 -9.69 -16.87 1.94
C LEU A 84 -8.54 -17.55 2.70
N MET A 85 -7.35 -16.93 2.72
CA MET A 85 -6.17 -17.40 3.45
C MET A 85 -5.96 -16.69 4.80
N VAL A 86 -6.80 -15.71 5.16
CA VAL A 86 -6.73 -15.05 6.48
C VAL A 86 -7.39 -15.94 7.54
N GLU A 87 -6.58 -16.38 8.51
CA GLU A 87 -7.05 -17.14 9.67
C GLU A 87 -8.01 -16.30 10.55
N GLY A 88 -9.12 -16.92 10.94
CA GLY A 88 -10.14 -16.33 11.79
C GLY A 88 -11.44 -17.13 11.70
N ASP A 89 -11.95 -17.59 12.83
CA ASP A 89 -13.17 -18.42 12.89
C ASP A 89 -14.45 -17.70 12.47
N ASP A 90 -14.46 -16.36 12.46
CA ASP A 90 -15.65 -15.54 12.22
C ASP A 90 -15.40 -14.44 11.16
N PRO A 91 -16.37 -14.17 10.25
CA PRO A 91 -16.34 -13.05 9.31
C PRO A 91 -15.84 -11.71 9.87
N ALA A 92 -16.17 -11.36 11.12
CA ALA A 92 -15.75 -10.11 11.75
C ALA A 92 -14.22 -10.06 12.00
N ARG A 93 -13.61 -11.17 12.41
CA ARG A 93 -12.14 -11.24 12.61
C ARG A 93 -11.40 -11.22 11.28
N LYS A 94 -11.95 -11.87 10.25
CA LYS A 94 -11.38 -11.82 8.88
C LYS A 94 -11.40 -10.41 8.31
N ALA A 95 -12.52 -9.70 8.46
CA ALA A 95 -12.65 -8.31 8.03
C ALA A 95 -11.67 -7.38 8.77
N TRP A 96 -11.49 -7.57 10.07
CA TRP A 96 -10.55 -6.79 10.88
C TRP A 96 -9.08 -7.02 10.46
N ASN A 97 -8.68 -8.28 10.27
CA ASN A 97 -7.34 -8.63 9.82
C ASN A 97 -7.06 -8.13 8.40
N LEU A 98 -8.06 -8.19 7.50
CA LEU A 98 -7.96 -7.60 6.17
C LEU A 98 -7.79 -6.08 6.25
N ARG A 99 -8.60 -5.38 7.06
CA ARG A 99 -8.46 -3.93 7.25
C ARG A 99 -7.06 -3.54 7.71
N LYS A 100 -6.49 -4.29 8.67
CA LYS A 100 -5.11 -4.07 9.13
C LYS A 100 -4.11 -4.21 7.98
N LYS A 101 -4.19 -5.30 7.21
CA LYS A 101 -3.33 -5.50 6.03
C LYS A 101 -3.48 -4.36 5.01
N ILE A 102 -4.72 -3.93 4.74
CA ILE A 102 -4.99 -2.81 3.84
C ILE A 102 -4.36 -1.52 4.36
N CYS A 103 -4.51 -1.16 5.64
CA CYS A 103 -3.85 0.04 6.17
C CYS A 103 -2.31 -0.10 6.09
N THR A 104 -1.70 -1.27 6.40
CA THR A 104 -0.25 -1.49 6.23
C THR A 104 0.22 -1.37 4.79
N PHE A 105 -0.58 -1.87 3.84
CA PHE A 105 -0.29 -1.71 2.41
C PHE A 105 -0.45 -0.26 1.97
N GLN A 106 -1.48 0.45 2.41
CA GLN A 106 -1.63 1.88 2.12
C GLN A 106 -0.52 2.74 2.75
N GLU A 107 -0.02 2.40 3.94
CA GLU A 107 1.19 3.00 4.52
C GLU A 107 2.42 2.83 3.62
N SER A 108 2.43 1.87 2.71
CA SER A 108 3.49 1.74 1.72
C SER A 108 3.54 2.96 0.79
N PHE A 109 2.44 3.69 0.56
CA PHE A 109 2.49 4.97 -0.15
C PHE A 109 3.15 6.09 0.64
N SER A 110 3.23 6.00 1.97
CA SER A 110 4.00 6.96 2.78
C SER A 110 5.50 6.92 2.43
N VAL A 111 5.98 5.92 1.69
CA VAL A 111 7.33 5.93 1.11
C VAL A 111 7.55 7.12 0.15
N LEU A 112 6.49 7.58 -0.53
CA LEU A 112 6.54 8.76 -1.40
C LEU A 112 6.82 10.02 -0.58
N GLU A 113 6.13 10.16 0.55
CA GLU A 113 6.29 11.30 1.48
C GLU A 113 7.63 11.26 2.21
N LYS A 114 8.11 10.07 2.54
CA LYS A 114 9.41 9.86 3.20
C LYS A 114 10.61 9.99 2.26
N CYS A 115 10.38 10.05 0.95
CA CYS A 115 11.44 10.21 -0.02
C CYS A 115 12.05 11.63 0.10
N PRO A 116 13.38 11.78 0.31
CA PRO A 116 13.99 13.10 0.41
C PRO A 116 14.09 13.82 -0.93
N LYS A 117 13.74 13.16 -2.05
CA LYS A 117 13.73 13.73 -3.39
C LYS A 117 12.31 14.13 -3.79
N PRO A 118 12.13 15.25 -4.51
CA PRO A 118 10.82 15.64 -5.03
C PRO A 118 10.24 14.55 -5.93
N VAL A 119 9.00 14.16 -5.63
CA VAL A 119 8.20 13.20 -6.41
C VAL A 119 7.03 13.94 -7.06
N ILE A 120 6.97 13.92 -8.38
CA ILE A 120 5.89 14.50 -9.17
C ILE A 120 4.99 13.37 -9.64
N VAL A 121 3.73 13.36 -9.20
CA VAL A 121 2.75 12.36 -9.63
C VAL A 121 1.97 12.90 -10.82
N ALA A 122 2.16 12.27 -11.98
CA ALA A 122 1.41 12.54 -13.21
C ALA A 122 0.19 11.62 -13.26
N VAL A 123 -0.95 12.14 -12.80
CA VAL A 123 -2.23 11.43 -12.79
C VAL A 123 -3.00 11.70 -14.08
N HIS A 124 -3.44 10.64 -14.74
CA HIS A 124 -4.33 10.70 -15.91
C HIS A 124 -5.45 9.67 -15.82
N GLY A 125 -6.55 9.94 -16.50
CA GLY A 125 -7.74 9.08 -16.47
C GLY A 125 -8.30 8.96 -15.05
N ALA A 126 -8.74 7.76 -14.68
CA ALA A 126 -9.28 7.50 -13.35
C ALA A 126 -8.15 7.28 -12.33
N CYS A 127 -8.28 7.92 -11.17
CA CYS A 127 -7.46 7.65 -9.98
C CYS A 127 -8.40 7.19 -8.87
N ILE A 128 -8.80 5.93 -8.93
CA ILE A 128 -9.76 5.35 -7.99
C ILE A 128 -8.95 4.76 -6.84
N GLY A 129 -8.36 5.60 -6.00
CA GLY A 129 -7.79 5.15 -4.73
C GLY A 129 -8.88 5.22 -3.66
N ALA A 130 -9.11 4.15 -2.91
CA ALA A 130 -9.90 4.24 -1.69
C ALA A 130 -9.17 5.21 -0.75
N GLU A 131 -9.66 6.45 -0.65
CA GLU A 131 -9.46 7.27 0.52
C GLU A 131 -9.93 6.42 1.71
N VAL A 132 -8.98 5.82 2.41
CA VAL A 132 -9.24 5.34 3.76
C VAL A 132 -8.53 6.34 4.65
N SER A 133 -9.30 7.29 5.15
CA SER A 133 -8.97 7.89 6.43
C SER A 133 -8.88 6.73 7.43
N CYS A 134 -7.68 6.15 7.64
CA CYS A 134 -7.39 5.31 8.80
C CYS A 134 -7.29 6.27 10.03
N GLY A 135 -8.29 7.14 10.20
CA GLY A 135 -8.47 7.97 11.38
C GLY A 135 -8.91 7.08 12.53
N ASP A 136 -8.06 7.00 13.54
CA ASP A 136 -8.32 6.61 14.91
C ASP A 136 -9.48 5.63 15.15
N THR A 137 -9.16 4.34 15.08
CA THR A 137 -9.77 3.40 16.04
C THR A 137 -9.00 3.45 17.35
N THR A 138 -8.94 4.63 17.98
CA THR A 138 -8.75 4.70 19.43
C THR A 138 -10.11 4.40 20.05
N GLY A 139 -10.31 3.15 20.47
CA GLY A 139 -11.52 2.76 21.16
C GLY A 139 -11.66 1.26 21.36
N GLY A 140 -11.10 0.74 22.45
CA GLY A 140 -11.58 -0.50 23.08
C GLY A 140 -10.70 -1.73 22.91
N GLY A 141 -9.44 -1.65 23.36
CA GLY A 141 -8.74 -2.84 23.84
C GLY A 141 -9.41 -3.38 25.10
N GLY A 142 -9.51 -4.71 25.20
CA GLY A 142 -10.27 -5.43 26.20
C GLY A 142 -9.76 -5.34 27.64
N GLY A 143 -10.62 -5.77 28.56
CA GLY A 143 -10.31 -6.07 29.94
C GLY A 143 -11.26 -7.16 30.45
N GLY A 144 -10.83 -8.42 30.36
CA GLY A 144 -11.42 -9.50 31.14
C GLY A 144 -10.93 -9.44 32.59
N GLY A 145 -11.72 -9.95 33.53
CA GLY A 145 -11.32 -10.14 34.93
C GLY A 145 -12.48 -9.93 35.89
N GLY A 146 -12.98 -11.01 36.48
CA GLY A 146 -14.19 -11.02 37.29
C GLY A 146 -14.02 -10.62 38.75
N GLY A 147 -15.11 -10.80 39.51
CA GLY A 147 -15.09 -10.85 40.97
C GLY A 147 -16.20 -10.05 41.65
N GLY A 148 -17.25 -10.77 42.07
CA GLY A 148 -17.84 -10.60 43.41
C GLY A 148 -19.02 -9.64 43.59
N GLY A 149 -20.17 -10.22 43.96
CA GLY A 149 -20.89 -9.79 45.16
C GLY A 149 -22.25 -9.11 44.99
N GLY A 150 -23.32 -9.92 45.15
CA GLY A 150 -24.41 -9.62 46.08
C GLY A 150 -25.66 -8.90 45.55
N GLY A 151 -26.83 -9.49 45.85
CA GLY A 151 -28.03 -8.71 46.18
C GLY A 151 -29.31 -9.06 45.42
N ALA A 152 -30.09 -9.98 46.02
CA ALA A 152 -31.52 -9.89 46.33
C ALA A 152 -32.60 -9.66 45.23
N GLU A 153 -33.81 -10.14 45.61
CA GLU A 153 -35.15 -9.95 44.99
C GLU A 153 -35.47 -10.95 43.86
N GLY A 154 -36.58 -11.70 43.83
CA GLY A 154 -37.79 -11.79 44.63
C GLY A 154 -38.84 -12.52 43.78
N GLY A 155 -39.62 -13.44 44.36
CA GLY A 155 -40.70 -14.17 43.67
C GLY A 155 -40.84 -15.62 44.09
#